data_AF-A0A8X6GMJ4-F1
#
_entry.id   AF-A0A8X6GMJ4-F1
#
_cell.length_a   1.000
_cell.length_b   1.000
_cell.length_c   1.000
_cell.angle_alpha   90.00
_cell.angle_beta   90.00
_cell.angle_gamma   90.00
#
_symmetry.space_group_name_H-M   'P 1'
#
loop_
_entity.id
_entity.type
_entity.pdbx_description
1 polymer ?
#
loop_
_entity_poly.entity_id
_entity_poly.type
_entity_poly.pdbx_seq_one_letter_code
_entity_poly.pdbx_strand_id
1 'polypeptide(L)' 'MVVTRVEQRAYIKIAVLRGRNEMECHSEFMEALENNAARWVGKFQQGRVSTSDEQCSGRPLSVRTDLA' A
#
# COMPACT_ATOMS: atom_id res chain seq x y z
N MET A 1 9.71 7.81 7.63
CA MET A 1 9.70 6.95 6.43
C MET A 1 9.65 7.85 5.21
N VAL A 2 10.49 7.63 4.22
CA VAL A 2 10.56 8.47 3.01
C VAL A 2 10.16 7.60 1.83
N VAL A 3 9.15 8.01 1.08
CA VAL A 3 8.80 7.34 -0.18
C VAL A 3 9.96 7.53 -1.14
N THR A 4 10.54 6.42 -1.58
CA THR A 4 11.65 6.45 -2.53
C THR A 4 11.15 6.84 -3.92
N ARG A 5 12.06 7.36 -4.74
CA ARG A 5 11.74 7.65 -6.15
C ARG A 5 11.26 6.43 -6.92
N VAL A 6 11.68 5.23 -6.51
CA VAL A 6 11.26 3.96 -7.14
C VAL A 6 9.79 3.67 -6.82
N GLU A 7 9.38 3.78 -5.56
CA GLU A 7 7.99 3.58 -5.14
C GLU A 7 7.06 4.62 -5.77
N GLN A 8 7.49 5.89 -5.82
CA GLN A 8 6.72 6.95 -6.48
C GLN A 8 6.51 6.65 -7.97
N ARG A 9 7.57 6.23 -8.69
CA ARG A 9 7.47 5.87 -10.12
C ARG A 9 6.62 4.62 -10.34
N ALA A 10 6.69 3.64 -9.44
CA ALA A 10 5.87 2.44 -9.51
C ALA A 10 4.38 2.78 -9.38
N TYR A 11 4.03 3.67 -8.45
CA TYR A 11 2.66 4.18 -8.31
C TYR A 11 2.19 4.90 -9.58
N ILE A 12 2.97 5.85 -10.09
CA ILE A 12 2.65 6.60 -11.32
C ILE A 12 2.45 5.64 -12.50
N LYS A 13 3.30 4.63 -12.65
CA LYS A 13 3.18 3.61 -13.70
C LYS A 13 1.84 2.87 -13.63
N ILE A 14 1.39 2.51 -12.43
CA ILE A 14 0.11 1.83 -12.22
C ILE A 14 -1.06 2.77 -12.51
N ALA A 15 -1.00 4.03 -12.06
CA ALA A 15 -2.04 5.03 -12.31
C ALA A 15 -2.23 5.29 -13.81
N VAL A 16 -1.13 5.43 -14.56
CA VAL A 16 -1.16 5.60 -16.02
C VAL A 16 -1.78 4.37 -16.71
N LEU A 17 -1.44 3.16 -16.28
CA LEU A 17 -2.06 1.93 -16.81
C LEU A 17 -3.57 1.84 -16.56
N ARG A 18 -4.07 2.55 -15.55
CA ARG A 18 -5.50 2.67 -15.23
C ARG A 18 -6.19 3.82 -15.96
N GLY A 19 -5.48 4.54 -16.84
CA GLY A 19 -6.02 5.67 -17.60
C GLY A 19 -6.19 6.93 -16.76
N ARG A 20 -5.53 7.04 -15.60
CA ARG A 20 -5.56 8.26 -14.78
C ARG A 20 -4.76 9.38 -15.42
N ASN A 21 -5.29 10.58 -15.34
CA ASN A 21 -4.55 11.78 -15.71
C ASN A 21 -3.60 12.23 -14.57
N GLU A 22 -2.74 13.20 -14.86
CA GLU A 22 -1.73 13.68 -13.92
C GLU A 22 -2.34 14.23 -12.62
N MET A 23 -3.44 14.98 -12.72
CA MET A 23 -4.11 15.57 -11.54
C MET A 23 -4.75 14.50 -10.66
N GLU A 24 -5.42 13.51 -11.26
CA GLU A 24 -5.98 12.36 -10.54
C GLU A 24 -4.88 11.56 -9.83
N CYS A 25 -3.78 11.29 -10.54
CA CYS A 25 -2.64 10.57 -9.95
C CYS A 25 -2.03 11.35 -8.78
N HIS A 26 -1.91 12.68 -8.88
CA HIS A 26 -1.39 13.51 -7.81
C HIS A 26 -2.33 13.52 -6.59
N SER A 27 -3.63 13.70 -6.82
CA SER A 27 -4.64 13.73 -5.75
C SER A 27 -4.73 12.38 -5.04
N GLU A 28 -4.85 11.28 -5.78
CA GLU A 28 -4.91 9.93 -5.20
C GLU A 28 -3.61 9.60 -4.43
N PHE A 29 -2.44 10.06 -4.91
CA PHE A 29 -1.17 9.85 -4.22
C PHE A 29 -1.11 10.62 -2.90
N MET A 30 -1.51 11.89 -2.90
CA MET A 30 -1.56 12.71 -1.68
C MET A 30 -2.57 12.16 -0.67
N GLU A 31 -3.77 11.79 -1.14
CA GLU A 31 -4.80 11.19 -0.28
C GLU A 31 -4.33 9.86 0.34
N ALA A 32 -3.66 9.01 -0.45
CA ALA A 32 -3.12 7.74 0.06
C ALA A 32 -2.03 7.96 1.13
N LEU A 33 -1.21 9.01 0.97
CA LEU A 33 -0.25 9.41 1.98
C LEU A 33 -0.94 9.93 3.24
N GLU A 34 -2.01 10.71 3.13
CA GLU A 34 -2.70 11.30 4.29
C GLU A 34 -3.56 10.28 5.05
N ASN A 35 -4.44 9.55 4.36
CA ASN A 35 -5.43 8.66 4.99
C ASN A 35 -4.81 7.43 5.65
N ASN A 36 -3.66 6.95 5.17
CA ASN A 36 -3.00 5.77 5.72
C ASN A 36 -1.75 6.09 6.55
N ALA A 37 -1.25 7.33 6.54
CA ALA A 37 -0.06 7.71 7.31
C ALA A 37 -0.25 7.42 8.80
N ALA A 38 -1.32 7.89 9.44
CA ALA A 38 -1.46 7.77 10.89
C ALA A 38 -1.40 6.32 11.39
N ARG A 39 -2.08 5.39 10.70
CA ARG A 39 -2.12 3.97 11.06
C ARG A 39 -0.77 3.27 10.85
N TRP A 40 -0.06 3.62 9.78
CA TRP A 40 1.19 2.96 9.42
C TRP A 40 2.43 3.59 10.05
N VAL A 41 2.40 4.90 10.33
CA VAL A 41 3.48 5.63 11.02
C VAL A 41 3.78 4.98 12.36
N GLY A 42 2.78 4.69 13.19
CA GLY A 42 2.99 4.01 14.47
C GLY A 42 3.62 2.63 14.32
N LYS A 43 3.17 1.84 13.33
CA LYS A 43 3.71 0.51 13.05
C LYS A 43 5.16 0.56 12.56
N PHE A 44 5.49 1.50 11.68
CA PHE A 44 6.85 1.66 11.15
C PHE A 44 7.80 2.27 12.18
N GLN A 45 7.32 3.16 13.05
CA GLN A 45 8.09 3.64 14.21
C GLN A 45 8.45 2.50 15.18
N GLN A 46 7.61 1.47 15.27
CA GLN A 46 7.88 0.24 16.02
C GLN A 46 8.84 -0.73 15.29
N GLY A 47 9.41 -0.33 14.15
CA GLY A 47 10.39 -1.12 13.40
C GLY A 47 9.79 -2.10 12.40
N ARG A 48 8.47 -2.05 12.16
CA ARG A 48 7.85 -2.86 11.10
C ARG A 48 8.38 -2.42 9.73
N VAL A 49 8.75 -3.38 8.89
CA VAL A 49 9.19 -3.14 7.50
C VAL A 49 8.17 -3.66 6.49
N SER A 50 7.42 -4.70 6.86
CA SER A 50 6.39 -5.28 6.00
C SER A 50 5.19 -4.34 5.84
N THR A 51 4.81 -4.12 4.59
CA THR A 51 3.61 -3.40 4.16
C THR A 51 2.38 -4.31 4.07
N SER A 52 2.53 -5.61 4.31
CA SER A 52 1.40 -6.55 4.32
C SER A 52 0.59 -6.40 5.61
N ASP A 53 -0.72 -6.55 5.51
CA ASP A 53 -1.59 -6.62 6.68
C ASP A 53 -1.19 -7.82 7.55
N GLU A 54 -1.19 -7.59 8.87
CA GLU A 54 -1.03 -8.69 9.81
C GLU A 54 -2.31 -9.53 9.81
N GLN A 55 -2.11 -10.82 9.94
CA GLN A 55 -3.22 -11.74 10.07
C GLN A 55 -3.97 -11.45 11.37
N CYS A 56 -5.26 -11.15 11.28
CA CYS A 56 -6.09 -10.98 12.47
C CYS A 56 -6.12 -12.30 13.25
N SER A 57 -5.69 -12.26 14.52
CA SER A 57 -5.81 -13.38 15.45
C SER A 57 -7.28 -13.79 15.56
N GLY A 58 -7.65 -14.90 14.92
CA GLY A 58 -9.02 -15.43 14.92
C GLY A 58 -9.67 -15.59 13.54
N ARG A 59 -9.06 -15.08 12.46
CA ARG A 59 -9.57 -15.34 11.10
C ARG A 59 -8.89 -16.60 10.53
N PRO A 60 -9.63 -17.68 10.22
CA PRO A 60 -9.05 -18.85 9.57
C PRO A 60 -8.38 -18.45 8.25
N LEU A 61 -7.20 -19.00 7.97
CA LEU A 61 -6.64 -18.95 6.63
C LEU A 61 -7.61 -19.72 5.73
N SER A 62 -8.22 -19.06 4.75
CA SER A 62 -8.82 -19.80 3.65
C SER A 62 -7.66 -20.44 2.89
N VAL A 63 -7.32 -21.67 3.27
CA VAL A 63 -6.43 -22.52 2.50
C VAL A 63 -7.13 -22.75 1.17
N ARG A 64 -6.64 -22.14 0.10
CA ARG A 64 -6.94 -22.64 -1.25
C ARG A 64 -6.14 -23.94 -1.37
N THR A 65 -6.82 -25.05 -1.19
CA THR A 65 -6.33 -26.33 -1.67
C THR A 65 -6.49 -26.28 -3.19
N ASP A 66 -5.44 -25.88 -3.89
CA ASP A 66 -5.33 -26.22 -5.30
C ASP A 66 -5.14 -27.74 -5.34
N LEU A 67 -6.23 -28.47 -5.57
CA LEU A 67 -6.21 -29.90 -5.88
C LEU A 67 -5.42 -30.07 -7.18
N ALA A 68 -4.19 -30.59 -7.04
CA ALA A 68 -3.39 -31.12 -8.14
C ALA A 68 -3.93 -32.48 -8.61
#